data_AF-A0A822IWC3-F1
#
_entry.id   AF-A0A822IWC3-F1
#
_cell.length_a   1.000
_cell.length_b   1.000
_cell.length_c   1.000
_cell.angle_alpha   90.00
_cell.angle_beta   90.00
_cell.angle_gamma   90.00
#
_symmetry.space_group_name_H-M   'P 1'
#
loop_
_entity.id
_entity.type
_entity.pdbx_description
1 polymer ?
#
loop_
_entity_poly.entity_id
_entity_poly.type
_entity_poly.pdbx_seq_one_letter_code
_entity_poly.pdbx_strand_id
1 'polypeptide(L)' 'MDNNNVKQHELLDTTKEFELCSFCGKSVAWGSGKYVNRIPDLNEKEIRLKMGRPFPEGEFVCADCDVRTENE' A
#
# COMPACT_ATOMS: atom_id res chain seq x y z
N MET A 1 30.59 2.97 34.11
CA MET A 1 30.34 4.39 33.79
C MET A 1 31.17 4.62 32.53
N ASP A 2 30.62 4.62 31.32
CA ASP A 2 29.45 5.37 30.82
C ASP A 2 28.73 4.55 29.72
N ASN A 3 27.44 4.25 29.87
CA ASN A 3 26.26 4.95 29.32
C ASN A 3 26.08 4.85 27.79
N ASN A 4 25.16 3.93 27.42
CA ASN A 4 24.18 3.99 26.33
C ASN A 4 24.39 5.04 25.22
N ASN A 5 24.56 4.59 23.97
CA ASN A 5 24.01 5.35 22.86
C ASN A 5 23.56 4.48 21.67
N VAL A 6 22.28 4.69 21.36
CA VAL A 6 21.38 4.08 20.39
C VAL A 6 21.84 4.32 18.96
N LYS A 7 21.83 3.28 18.11
CA LYS A 7 21.35 3.35 16.70
C LYS A 7 20.79 1.99 16.27
N GLN A 8 19.61 1.64 16.80
CA GLN A 8 18.70 0.75 16.07
C GLN A 8 18.17 1.55 14.87
N HIS A 9 18.95 1.65 13.80
CA HIS A 9 18.54 2.38 12.61
C HIS A 9 18.96 1.59 11.37
N GLU A 10 18.35 0.42 11.18
CA GLU A 10 18.31 -0.31 9.91
C GLU A 10 17.39 -1.56 9.98
N LEU A 11 16.26 -1.47 10.69
CA LEU A 11 15.09 -2.27 10.30
C LEU A 11 14.48 -1.56 9.09
N LEU A 12 15.12 -1.80 7.93
CA LEU A 12 14.78 -1.25 6.64
C LEU A 12 13.27 -1.34 6.37
N ASP A 13 12.71 -0.16 6.11
CA ASP A 13 11.57 0.27 5.26
C ASP A 13 10.98 -0.76 4.27
N THR A 14 10.79 -2.00 4.69
CA THR A 14 10.26 -3.15 3.92
C THR A 14 8.75 -3.08 3.76
N THR A 15 8.09 -2.19 4.49
CA THR A 15 6.66 -1.88 4.35
C THR A 15 6.38 -1.00 3.13
N LYS A 16 7.38 -0.28 2.59
CA LYS A 16 7.17 0.72 1.53
C LYS A 16 6.73 0.11 0.20
N GLU A 17 7.19 -1.09 -0.12
CA GLU A 17 6.82 -1.79 -1.36
C GLU A 17 5.34 -2.20 -1.37
N PHE A 18 4.72 -2.32 -0.19
CA PHE A 18 3.33 -2.74 -0.04
C PHE A 18 2.35 -1.56 0.02
N GLU A 19 2.82 -0.34 0.28
CA GLU A 19 1.97 0.87 0.30
C GLU A 19 1.67 1.39 -1.12
N LEU A 20 1.23 0.49 -2.00
CA LEU A 20 0.86 0.75 -3.40
C LEU A 20 -0.60 0.41 -3.67
N CYS A 21 -1.19 1.10 -4.65
CA CYS A 21 -2.53 0.79 -5.13
C CYS A 21 -2.54 -0.46 -6.04
N SER A 22 -3.40 -1.44 -5.76
CA SER A 22 -3.56 -2.68 -6.53
C SER A 22 -4.13 -2.48 -7.95
N PHE A 23 -4.73 -1.31 -8.22
CA PHE A 23 -5.29 -0.93 -9.52
C PHE A 23 -4.38 -0.07 -10.38
N CYS A 24 -3.68 0.91 -9.80
CA CYS A 24 -2.91 1.90 -10.56
C CYS A 24 -1.43 1.97 -10.20
N GLY A 25 -0.97 1.19 -9.22
CA GLY A 25 0.43 1.14 -8.79
C GLY A 25 0.95 2.41 -8.11
N LYS A 26 0.12 3.46 -7.97
CA LYS A 26 0.53 4.70 -7.30
C LYS A 26 0.76 4.44 -5.82
N SER A 27 1.78 5.10 -5.25
CA SER A 27 2.03 5.09 -3.81
C SER A 27 0.83 5.66 -3.04
N VAL A 28 0.47 4.96 -1.98
CA VAL A 28 -0.47 5.37 -0.94
C VAL A 28 0.23 5.48 0.42
N ALA A 29 1.57 5.56 0.42
CA ALA A 29 2.37 5.72 1.62
C ALA A 29 2.13 7.06 2.32
N TRP A 30 2.57 7.19 3.57
CA TRP A 30 2.50 8.48 4.28
C TRP A 30 3.22 9.57 3.46
N GLY A 31 2.59 10.74 3.33
CA GLY A 31 3.12 11.85 2.51
C GLY A 31 2.83 11.76 1.01
N SER A 32 2.23 10.67 0.50
CA SER A 32 1.82 10.55 -0.92
C SER A 32 0.60 11.41 -1.31
N GLY A 33 -0.07 12.02 -0.32
CA GLY A 33 -1.39 12.65 -0.49
C GLY A 33 -2.56 11.67 -0.65
N LYS A 34 -2.30 10.35 -0.71
CA LYS A 34 -3.32 9.29 -0.86
C LYS A 34 -3.45 8.37 0.36
N TYR A 35 -2.64 8.61 1.40
CA TYR A 35 -2.61 7.78 2.61
C TYR A 35 -3.96 7.72 3.34
N VAL A 36 -4.61 8.87 3.55
CA VAL A 36 -5.82 8.97 4.39
C VAL A 36 -7.02 8.25 3.77
N ASN A 37 -7.09 8.24 2.44
CA ASN A 37 -8.20 7.64 1.68
C ASN A 37 -7.74 6.39 0.92
N ARG A 38 -6.90 5.56 1.56
CA ARG A 38 -6.55 4.24 1.04
C ARG A 38 -7.42 3.18 1.73
N ILE A 39 -7.86 2.20 0.96
CA ILE A 39 -8.62 1.05 1.48
C ILE A 39 -7.72 -0.19 1.40
N PRO A 40 -7.54 -0.95 2.49
CA PRO A 40 -6.80 -2.21 2.42
C PRO A 40 -7.45 -3.20 1.44
N ASP A 41 -6.67 -3.71 0.49
CA ASP A 41 -7.06 -4.81 -0.41
C ASP A 41 -6.65 -6.14 0.26
N LEU A 42 -7.57 -6.71 1.03
CA LEU A 42 -7.34 -7.92 1.84
C LEU A 42 -7.29 -9.23 1.02
N ASN A 43 -7.34 -9.13 -0.31
CA ASN A 43 -7.18 -10.29 -1.18
C ASN A 43 -5.70 -10.71 -1.24
N GLU A 44 -5.45 -12.01 -1.22
CA GLU A 44 -4.14 -12.56 -1.54
C GLU A 44 -3.74 -12.20 -2.98
N LYS A 45 -2.43 -12.11 -3.24
CA LYS A 45 -1.89 -11.75 -4.57
C LYS A 45 -2.48 -12.61 -5.70
N GLU A 46 -2.66 -13.91 -5.47
CA GLU A 46 -3.25 -14.82 -6.47
C GLU A 46 -4.71 -14.45 -6.79
N ILE A 47 -5.48 -14.06 -5.78
CA ILE A 47 -6.86 -13.60 -5.97
C ILE A 47 -6.88 -12.26 -6.73
N ARG A 48 -5.98 -11.33 -6.40
CA ARG A 48 -5.84 -10.06 -7.14
C ARG A 48 -5.51 -10.29 -8.62
N LEU A 49 -4.64 -11.24 -8.93
CA LEU A 49 -4.37 -11.67 -10.31
C LEU A 49 -5.62 -12.22 -11.01
N LYS A 50 -6.38 -13.10 -10.34
CA LYS A 50 -7.63 -13.67 -10.88
C LYS A 50 -8.71 -12.61 -11.12
N MET A 51 -8.74 -11.56 -10.30
CA MET A 51 -9.63 -10.40 -10.46
C MET A 51 -9.18 -9.43 -11.56
N GLY A 52 -8.06 -9.69 -12.23
CA GLY A 52 -7.53 -8.81 -13.28
C GLY A 52 -6.93 -7.51 -12.74
N ARG A 53 -6.41 -7.48 -11.51
CA ARG A 53 -5.70 -6.32 -10.96
C ARG A 53 -4.39 -6.10 -11.73
N PRO A 54 -4.16 -4.91 -12.33
CA PRO A 54 -2.93 -4.64 -13.10
C PRO A 54 -1.67 -4.54 -12.25
N PHE A 55 -1.79 -4.25 -10.95
CA PHE A 55 -0.67 -4.12 -10.01
C PHE A 55 -0.91 -5.02 -8.78
N PRO A 56 -0.87 -6.36 -8.95
CA PRO A 56 -1.28 -7.32 -7.91
C PRO A 56 -0.36 -7.33 -6.67
N GLU A 57 0.80 -6.69 -6.73
CA GLU A 57 1.69 -6.45 -5.59
C GLU A 57 1.15 -5.39 -4.62
N GLY A 58 0.32 -4.46 -5.10
CA GLY A 58 -0.27 -3.42 -4.25
C GLY A 58 -1.26 -3.99 -3.25
N GLU A 59 -1.24 -3.48 -2.02
CA GLU A 59 -2.09 -3.94 -0.92
C GLU A 59 -3.22 -2.99 -0.56
N PHE A 60 -3.42 -1.93 -1.36
CA PHE A 60 -4.44 -0.93 -1.11
C PHE A 60 -5.21 -0.56 -2.39
N VAL A 61 -6.38 0.03 -2.25
CA VAL A 61 -7.07 0.76 -3.31
C VAL A 61 -7.04 2.24 -2.94
N CYS A 62 -6.53 3.10 -3.83
CA CYS A 62 -6.52 4.53 -3.59
C CYS A 62 -7.89 5.15 -3.92
N ALA A 63 -8.19 6.32 -3.36
CA ALA A 63 -9.43 7.05 -3.63
C ALA A 63 -9.77 7.23 -5.12
N ASP A 64 -8.76 7.41 -5.98
CA ASP A 64 -8.96 7.56 -7.44
C ASP A 64 -9.48 6.27 -8.10
N CYS A 65 -9.16 5.11 -7.53
CA CYS A 65 -9.56 3.79 -8.02
C CYS A 65 -10.74 3.19 -7.23
N ASP A 66 -11.04 3.73 -6.06
CA ASP A 66 -12.19 3.36 -5.22
C ASP A 66 -13.49 4.07 -5.64
N VAL A 67 -13.45 4.91 -6.67
CA VAL A 67 -14.65 5.60 -7.17
C VAL A 67 -15.63 4.53 -7.67
N ARG A 68 -16.70 4.37 -6.89
CA ARG A 68 -17.65 3.26 -6.96
C ARG A 68 -18.19 3.04 -8.38
N THR A 69 -18.25 1.78 -8.77
CA THR A 69 -19.05 1.24 -9.89
C THR A 69 -20.56 1.35 -9.61
N GLU A 70 -21.04 2.46 -9.06
CA GLU A 70 -22.48 2.73 -8.87
C GLU A 70 -23.07 3.33 -10.15
N ASN A 71 -23.08 2.56 -11.24
CA ASN A 71 -23.88 2.83 -12.43
C ASN A 71 -24.34 1.50 -13.05
N GLU A 72 -25.01 0.65 -12.26
CA GLU A 72 -25.90 -0.42 -12.76
C GLU A 72 -27.32 -0.20 -12.22
#